data_AF-A0A6G8KYL4-F1
#
_entry.id   AF-A0A6G8KYL4-F1
#
_cell.length_a   1.000
_cell.length_b   1.000
_cell.length_c   1.000
_cell.angle_alpha   90.00
_cell.angle_beta   90.00
_cell.angle_gamma   90.00
#
_symmetry.space_group_name_H-M   'P 1'
#
loop_
_entity.id
_entity.type
_entity.pdbx_description
1 polymer ?
#
loop_
_entity_poly.entity_id
_entity_poly.type
_entity_poly.pdbx_seq_one_letter_code
_entity_poly.pdbx_strand_id
1 'polypeptide(L)'
;MHSFLVDAGVAPSEAAHFVPHQANSVMLAELLDTLDLPNATQHLVVERLGNPGSASIAITLSELATPGQAIPGDYVLLAAFGGGMSVGLTLIQ
;
A
#
# COMPACT_ATOMS: atom_id res chain seq x y z
N MET A 1 3.07 10.68 2.79
CA MET A 1 1.91 10.12 2.06
C MET A 1 0.90 11.21 1.72
N HIS A 2 0.38 11.97 2.70
CA HIS A 2 -0.52 13.10 2.42
C HIS A 2 0.03 14.08 1.37
N SER A 3 1.26 14.59 1.56
CA SER A 3 1.90 15.49 0.58
C SER A 3 2.03 14.87 -0.82
N PHE A 4 2.40 13.59 -0.90
CA PHE A 4 2.53 12.87 -2.17
C PHE A 4 1.20 12.76 -2.93
N LEU A 5 0.09 12.50 -2.22
CA LEU A 5 -1.25 12.46 -2.84
C LEU A 5 -1.69 13.85 -3.31
N VAL A 6 -1.41 14.89 -2.52
CA VAL A 6 -1.64 16.29 -2.91
C VAL A 6 -0.86 16.65 -4.18
N ASP A 7 0.43 16.30 -4.25
CA ASP A 7 1.27 16.54 -5.43
C ASP A 7 0.78 15.76 -6.66
N ALA A 8 0.16 14.58 -6.45
CA ALA A 8 -0.48 13.79 -7.49
C ALA A 8 -1.88 14.30 -7.88
N GLY A 9 -2.43 15.31 -7.18
CA GLY A 9 -3.77 15.84 -7.42
C GLY A 9 -4.91 14.91 -6.98
N VAL A 10 -4.65 14.00 -6.04
CA VAL A 10 -5.60 13.00 -5.56
C VAL A 10 -5.87 13.21 -4.07
N ALA A 11 -7.13 13.28 -3.67
CA ALA A 11 -7.49 13.38 -2.26
C ALA A 11 -7.26 12.04 -1.54
N PRO A 12 -6.90 12.04 -0.24
CA PRO A 12 -6.70 10.78 0.51
C PRO A 12 -7.91 9.84 0.50
N SER A 13 -9.13 10.39 0.41
CA SER A 13 -10.38 9.63 0.29
C SER A 13 -10.58 8.94 -1.06
N GLU A 14 -9.81 9.30 -2.09
CA GLU A 14 -9.90 8.70 -3.43
C GLU A 14 -8.99 7.48 -3.58
N ALA A 15 -8.06 7.24 -2.64
CA ALA A 15 -7.28 6.01 -2.60
C ALA A 15 -8.18 4.83 -2.19
N ALA A 16 -8.47 3.94 -3.14
CA ALA A 16 -9.30 2.75 -2.92
C ALA A 16 -8.51 1.60 -2.29
N HIS A 17 -7.20 1.54 -2.56
CA HIS A 17 -6.34 0.44 -2.11
C HIS A 17 -5.01 0.95 -1.57
N PHE A 18 -4.52 0.30 -0.50
CA PHE A 18 -3.20 0.53 0.05
C PHE A 18 -2.39 -0.77 0.12
N VAL A 19 -1.22 -0.78 -0.53
CA VAL A 19 -0.31 -1.93 -0.60
C VAL A 19 1.07 -1.52 -0.06
N PRO A 20 1.35 -1.76 1.24
CA PRO A 20 2.65 -1.46 1.84
C PRO A 20 3.69 -2.57 1.60
N HIS A 21 4.96 -2.26 1.80
CA HIS A 21 6.00 -3.23 2.07
C HIS A 21 5.65 -4.05 3.32
N GLN A 22 5.80 -5.37 3.24
CA GLN A 22 5.34 -6.30 4.26
C GLN A 22 6.42 -6.53 5.33
N ALA A 23 6.76 -5.48 6.10
CA ALA A 23 7.92 -5.49 6.97
C ALA A 23 7.78 -6.43 8.19
N ASN A 24 6.74 -6.19 8.99
CA ASN A 24 6.29 -7.01 10.11
C ASN A 24 4.90 -6.51 10.54
N SER A 25 4.12 -7.35 11.23
CA SER A 25 2.72 -7.04 11.59
C SER A 25 2.59 -5.90 12.60
N VAL A 26 3.49 -5.81 13.59
CA VAL A 26 3.44 -4.77 14.64
C VAL A 26 3.65 -3.38 14.05
N MET A 27 4.71 -3.20 13.29
CA MET A 27 5.03 -1.93 12.62
C MET A 27 3.95 -1.55 11.61
N LEU A 28 3.40 -2.53 10.88
CA LEU A 28 2.31 -2.27 9.95
C LEU A 28 1.05 -1.78 10.68
N ALA A 29 0.66 -2.42 11.78
CA ALA A 29 -0.47 -1.97 12.60
C ALA A 29 -0.28 -0.51 13.07
N GLU A 30 0.90 -0.18 13.62
CA GLU A 30 1.23 1.19 14.05
C GLU A 30 1.17 2.19 12.87
N LEU A 31 1.69 1.81 11.69
CA LEU A 31 1.62 2.65 10.51
C LEU A 31 0.15 2.90 10.14
N LEU A 32 -0.65 1.84 10.05
CA LEU A 32 -2.05 1.89 9.61
C LEU A 32 -2.91 2.76 10.53
N ASP A 33 -2.67 2.74 11.85
CA ASP A 33 -3.36 3.59 12.81
C ASP A 33 -3.08 5.09 12.59
N THR A 34 -1.96 5.43 11.94
CA THR A 34 -1.58 6.81 11.61
C THR A 34 -1.92 7.23 10.18
N LEU A 35 -2.44 6.30 9.35
CA LEU A 35 -2.77 6.58 7.96
C LEU A 35 -4.15 7.22 7.83
N ASP A 36 -4.17 8.44 7.32
CA ASP A 36 -5.39 9.14 6.92
C ASP A 36 -5.84 8.74 5.50
N LEU A 37 -6.22 7.47 5.34
CA LEU A 37 -6.74 6.89 4.08
C LEU A 37 -8.11 6.25 4.34
N PRO A 38 -9.17 7.05 4.56
CA PRO A 38 -10.42 6.58 5.17
C PRO A 38 -11.19 5.54 4.34
N ASN A 39 -10.97 5.49 3.03
CA ASN A 39 -11.66 4.59 2.10
C ASN A 39 -10.75 3.46 1.58
N ALA A 40 -9.48 3.44 1.97
CA ALA A 40 -8.54 2.49 1.41
C ALA A 40 -8.68 1.11 2.05
N THR A 41 -8.90 0.10 1.23
CA THR A 41 -8.73 -1.30 1.65
C THR A 41 -7.23 -1.59 1.79
N GLN A 42 -6.83 -2.09 2.95
CA GLN A 42 -5.45 -2.42 3.27
C GLN A 42 -5.15 -3.86 2.83
N HIS A 43 -4.08 -4.06 2.05
CA HIS A 43 -3.70 -5.37 1.56
C HIS A 43 -2.45 -5.87 2.28
N LEU A 44 -2.63 -6.81 3.20
CA LEU A 44 -1.58 -7.36 4.04
C LEU A 44 -1.48 -8.87 3.85
N VAL A 45 -0.28 -9.34 3.50
CA VAL A 45 0.06 -10.77 3.40
C VAL A 45 1.10 -11.18 4.44
N VAL A 46 1.58 -10.23 5.24
CA VAL A 46 2.63 -10.41 6.27
C VAL A 46 2.31 -11.53 7.25
N GLU A 47 1.03 -11.73 7.60
CA GLU A 47 0.62 -12.81 8.52
C GLU A 47 0.81 -14.20 7.91
N ARG A 48 0.66 -14.32 6.58
CA ARG A 48 0.79 -15.58 5.86
C ARG A 48 2.21 -15.83 5.34
N LEU A 49 2.90 -14.78 4.90
CA LEU A 49 4.16 -14.87 4.16
C LEU A 49 5.36 -14.23 4.87
N GLY A 50 5.17 -13.58 6.02
CA GLY A 50 6.23 -12.83 6.69
C GLY A 50 6.69 -11.63 5.86
N ASN A 51 8.01 -11.44 5.77
CA ASN A 51 8.63 -10.36 5.00
C ASN A 51 9.37 -10.91 3.76
N PRO A 52 8.75 -10.89 2.57
CA PRO A 52 9.38 -11.33 1.33
C PRO A 52 10.40 -10.33 0.75
N GLY A 53 10.79 -9.29 1.50
CA GLY A 53 11.68 -8.24 1.03
C GLY A 53 11.08 -7.47 -0.14
N SER A 54 11.84 -7.30 -1.21
CA SER A 54 11.43 -6.57 -2.41
C SER A 54 10.23 -7.19 -3.14
N ALA A 55 9.94 -8.48 -2.92
CA ALA A 55 8.79 -9.14 -3.53
C ALA A 55 7.45 -8.80 -2.84
N SER A 56 7.49 -8.15 -1.67
CA SER A 56 6.30 -7.81 -0.86
C SER A 56 5.16 -7.20 -1.68
N ILE A 57 5.44 -6.08 -2.36
CA ILE A 57 4.41 -5.33 -3.11
C ILE A 57 3.92 -6.14 -4.30
N ALA A 58 4.81 -6.80 -5.04
CA ALA A 58 4.45 -7.56 -6.23
C ALA A 58 3.53 -8.75 -5.91
N ILE A 59 3.82 -9.48 -4.82
CA ILE A 59 2.98 -10.60 -4.37
C ILE A 59 1.60 -10.08 -3.96
N THR A 60 1.55 -9.01 -3.16
CA THR A 60 0.26 -8.44 -2.73
C THR A 60 -0.55 -7.88 -3.91
N LEU A 61 0.10 -7.23 -4.87
CA LEU A 61 -0.56 -6.78 -6.11
C LEU A 61 -1.10 -7.94 -6.94
N SER A 62 -0.43 -9.11 -6.94
CA SER A 62 -0.94 -10.28 -7.63
C SER A 62 -2.24 -10.81 -7.02
N GLU A 63 -2.43 -10.68 -5.71
CA GLU A 63 -3.69 -11.02 -5.04
C GLU A 63 -4.78 -9.99 -5.36
N LEU A 64 -4.44 -8.70 -5.34
CA LEU A 64 -5.35 -7.60 -5.74
C LEU A 64 -5.76 -7.66 -7.21
N ALA A 65 -4.92 -8.21 -8.09
CA ALA A 65 -5.24 -8.38 -9.50
C ALA A 65 -6.29 -9.48 -9.77
N THR A 66 -6.75 -10.21 -8.74
CA THR A 66 -7.83 -11.18 -8.86
C THR A 66 -9.13 -10.49 -9.30
N PRO A 67 -9.90 -11.07 -10.24
CA PRO A 67 -11.13 -10.44 -10.74
C PRO A 67 -12.09 -10.02 -9.61
N GLY A 68 -12.51 -8.75 -9.64
CA GLY A 68 -13.46 -8.17 -8.68
C GLY A 68 -12.86 -7.62 -7.39
N GLN A 69 -11.54 -7.70 -7.19
CA GLN A 69 -10.87 -7.07 -6.03
C GLN A 69 -10.59 -5.58 -6.27
N ALA A 70 -10.12 -5.22 -7.46
CA ALA A 70 -9.99 -3.85 -7.94
C ALA A 70 -10.83 -3.65 -9.20
N ILE A 71 -11.33 -2.44 -9.42
CA ILE A 71 -12.06 -2.06 -10.63
C ILE A 71 -11.33 -0.96 -11.41
N PRO A 72 -11.55 -0.84 -12.73
CA PRO A 72 -10.94 0.23 -13.51
C PRO A 72 -11.24 1.62 -12.93
N GLY A 73 -10.18 2.41 -12.72
CA GLY A 73 -10.27 3.76 -12.14
C GLY A 73 -9.93 3.83 -10.65
N ASP A 74 -9.83 2.69 -9.95
CA ASP A 74 -9.40 2.66 -8.56
C ASP A 74 -7.94 3.10 -8.40
N TYR A 75 -7.70 4.04 -7.49
CA TYR A 75 -6.34 4.40 -7.11
C TYR A 75 -5.75 3.39 -6.13
N VAL A 76 -4.59 2.82 -6.47
CA VAL A 76 -3.79 1.95 -5.62
C VAL A 76 -2.53 2.69 -5.18
N LEU A 77 -2.40 2.92 -3.88
CA LEU A 77 -1.22 3.53 -3.27
C LEU A 77 -0.24 2.45 -2.82
N LEU A 78 0.98 2.49 -3.38
CA LEU A 78 2.08 1.61 -3.03
C LEU A 78 3.06 2.36 -2.14
N ALA A 79 3.51 1.74 -1.05
CA ALA A 79 4.52 2.32 -0.16
C ALA A 79 5.59 1.30 0.22
N ALA A 80 6.85 1.60 -0.05
CA ALA A 80 7.99 0.76 0.32
C ALA A 80 9.01 1.53 1.15
N PHE A 81 9.67 0.82 2.06
CA PHE A 81 10.84 1.27 2.79
C PHE A 81 11.78 0.09 3.04
N GLY A 82 13.07 0.35 3.22
CA GLY A 82 14.04 -0.73 3.47
C GLY A 82 15.47 -0.24 3.72
N GLY A 83 16.37 -1.20 3.91
CA GLY A 83 17.79 -0.96 4.19
C GLY A 83 18.45 -0.06 3.14
N GLY A 84 19.19 0.94 3.63
CA GLY A 84 19.70 2.05 2.83
C GLY A 84 20.06 3.25 3.70
N MET A 85 19.12 4.06 4.21
CA MET A 85 17.66 4.01 4.16
C MET A 85 17.09 4.44 2.81
N SER A 86 16.15 3.66 2.28
CA SER A 86 15.41 3.98 1.04
C SER A 86 13.92 3.94 1.28
N VAL A 87 13.17 4.89 0.71
CA VAL A 87 11.71 5.00 0.78
C VAL A 87 11.17 5.34 -0.60
N GLY A 88 10.03 4.77 -0.97
CA GLY A 88 9.34 5.05 -2.22
C GLY A 88 7.83 4.99 -2.07
N LEU A 89 7.15 5.91 -2.76
CA LEU A 89 5.70 5.95 -2.90
C LEU A 89 5.36 5.95 -4.39
N THR A 90 4.34 5.19 -4.77
CA THR A 90 3.82 5.18 -6.14
C THR A 90 2.30 5.14 -6.10
N LEU A 91 1.65 5.94 -6.93
CA LEU A 91 0.22 5.87 -7.17
C LEU A 91 0.01 5.27 -8.56
N ILE A 92 -0.85 4.25 -8.65
CA ILE A 92 -1.29 3.66 -9.91
C ILE A 92 -2.82 3.68 -9.99
N GLN A 93 -3.36 3.67 -11.20
CA GLN A 93 -4.79 3.65 -11.50
C GLN A 93 -5.09 2.59 -12.57
#